data_AF-A0A3D0D8B0-F1
#
_entry.id   AF-A0A3D0D8B0-F1
#
_cell.length_a   1.000
_cell.length_b   1.000
_cell.length_c   1.000
_cell.angle_alpha   90.00
_cell.angle_beta   90.00
_cell.angle_gamma   90.00
#
_symmetry.space_group_name_H-M   'P 1'
#
loop_
_entity.id
_entity.type
_entity.pdbx_description
1 polymer ?
#
loop_
_entity_poly.entity_id
_entity_poly.type
_entity_poly.pdbx_seq_one_letter_code
_entity_poly.pdbx_strand_id
1 'polypeptide(L)'
;MNGNPTPVYNAANRAMFMGNLSHLLIRHFRPSCPIFSVNDLKAHFRGRQYVAATLKLLSHMPEPILIEQIFAKIAQLGRMNAL
;
A
#
# COMPACT_ATOMS: atom_id res chain seq x y z
N MET A 1 2.85 -38.37 -12.60
CA MET A 1 2.96 -36.98 -12.09
C MET A 1 4.37 -36.49 -12.35
N ASN A 2 4.55 -35.53 -13.25
CA ASN A 2 5.85 -34.90 -13.51
C ASN A 2 5.76 -33.44 -13.03
N GLY A 3 5.96 -33.22 -11.73
CA GLY A 3 5.94 -31.90 -11.11
C GLY A 3 7.37 -31.44 -10.88
N ASN A 4 7.81 -30.40 -11.59
CA ASN A 4 9.14 -29.83 -11.40
C ASN A 4 9.34 -29.42 -9.92
N PRO A 5 10.48 -29.73 -9.30
CA PRO A 5 10.72 -29.60 -7.85
C PRO A 5 10.96 -28.16 -7.36
N THR A 6 10.21 -27.17 -7.84
CA THR A 6 10.35 -25.75 -7.44
C THR A 6 9.15 -25.09 -6.73
N PRO A 7 8.48 -25.72 -5.74
CA PRO A 7 7.42 -25.03 -5.00
C PRO A 7 7.89 -24.26 -3.74
N VAL A 8 8.83 -24.80 -2.94
CA VAL A 8 9.10 -24.27 -1.58
C VAL A 8 10.07 -23.07 -1.57
N TYR A 9 11.20 -23.17 -2.28
CA TYR A 9 12.22 -22.11 -2.31
C TYR A 9 11.69 -20.79 -2.87
N ASN A 10 10.82 -20.84 -3.90
CA ASN A 10 10.23 -19.66 -4.51
C ASN A 10 9.27 -18.94 -3.55
N ALA A 11 8.49 -19.68 -2.76
CA ALA A 11 7.59 -19.12 -1.77
C ALA A 11 8.35 -18.43 -0.63
N ALA A 12 9.41 -19.08 -0.11
CA ALA A 12 10.25 -18.51 0.94
C ALA A 12 10.95 -17.23 0.48
N ASN A 13 11.59 -17.25 -0.70
CA ASN A 13 12.25 -16.08 -1.27
C ASN A 13 11.27 -14.91 -1.49
N ARG A 14 10.05 -15.19 -1.95
CA ARG A 14 9.00 -14.18 -2.12
C ARG A 14 8.54 -13.60 -0.78
N ALA A 15 8.35 -14.42 0.23
CA ALA A 15 7.95 -13.96 1.56
C ALA A 15 9.03 -13.04 2.16
N MET A 16 10.31 -13.43 2.07
CA MET A 16 11.43 -12.60 2.51
C MET A 16 11.50 -11.29 1.73
N PHE A 17 11.37 -11.33 0.41
CA PHE A 17 11.36 -10.13 -0.42
C PHE A 17 10.23 -9.17 -0.05
N MET A 18 9.00 -9.67 0.07
CA MET A 18 7.83 -8.84 0.42
C MET A 18 7.96 -8.23 1.82
N GLY A 19 8.52 -8.96 2.79
CA GLY A 19 8.81 -8.45 4.12
C GLY A 19 9.86 -7.33 4.10
N ASN A 20 11.00 -7.56 3.43
CA ASN A 20 12.07 -6.59 3.31
C ASN A 20 11.63 -5.32 2.58
N LEU A 21 10.89 -5.47 1.47
CA LEU A 21 10.32 -4.34 0.74
C LEU A 21 9.34 -3.55 1.61
N SER A 22 8.47 -4.22 2.36
CA SER A 22 7.53 -3.55 3.27
C SER A 22 8.28 -2.76 4.33
N HIS A 23 9.33 -3.32 4.94
CA HIS A 23 10.15 -2.62 5.93
C HIS A 23 10.89 -1.42 5.34
N LEU A 24 11.42 -1.52 4.12
CA LEU A 24 12.05 -0.40 3.43
C LEU A 24 11.06 0.74 3.21
N LEU A 25 9.86 0.43 2.70
CA LEU A 25 8.82 1.42 2.44
C LEU A 25 8.29 2.08 3.72
N ILE A 26 8.10 1.30 4.80
CA ILE A 26 7.66 1.82 6.11
C ILE A 26 8.60 2.90 6.65
N ARG A 27 9.91 2.81 6.37
CA ARG A 27 10.89 3.82 6.83
C ARG A 27 10.56 5.23 6.33
N HIS A 28 9.89 5.37 5.18
CA HIS A 28 9.50 6.67 4.65
C HIS A 28 8.34 7.30 5.43
N PHE A 29 7.50 6.48 6.08
CA PHE A 29 6.33 6.95 6.84
C PHE A 29 6.62 7.13 8.33
N ARG A 30 7.65 6.48 8.86
CA ARG A 30 8.01 6.54 10.28
C ARG A 30 8.33 7.94 10.84
N PRO A 31 8.93 8.89 10.10
CA PRO A 31 9.14 10.24 10.59
C PRO A 31 7.83 10.95 10.98
N SER A 32 6.74 10.67 10.25
CA SER A 32 5.43 11.27 10.53
C SER A 32 4.54 10.38 11.41
N CYS A 33 4.77 9.06 11.43
CA CYS A 33 4.04 8.12 12.27
C CYS A 33 4.98 7.01 12.78
N PRO A 34 5.50 7.12 14.01
CA PRO A 34 6.45 6.15 14.55
C PRO A 34 5.92 4.71 14.60
N ILE A 35 4.60 4.56 14.80
CA ILE A 35 3.90 3.27 14.91
C ILE A 35 3.35 2.73 13.57
N PHE A 36 3.77 3.29 12.43
CA PHE A 36 3.28 2.89 11.11
C PHE A 36 3.62 1.42 10.80
N SER A 37 2.60 0.62 10.51
CA SER A 37 2.69 -0.83 10.31
C SER A 37 2.58 -1.26 8.84
N VAL A 38 2.81 -2.54 8.57
CA VAL A 38 2.59 -3.16 7.26
C VAL A 38 1.12 -3.06 6.83
N ASN A 39 0.18 -3.07 7.77
CA ASN A 39 -1.24 -2.94 7.45
C ASN A 39 -1.60 -1.51 7.07
N ASP A 40 -0.97 -0.52 7.71
CA ASP A 40 -1.09 0.88 7.30
C ASP A 40 -0.50 1.11 5.91
N LEU A 41 0.62 0.44 5.59
CA LEU A 41 1.22 0.47 4.25
C LEU A 41 0.25 -0.09 3.19
N LYS A 42 -0.37 -1.25 3.49
CA LYS A 42 -1.38 -1.86 2.61
C LYS A 42 -2.60 -0.94 2.44
N ALA A 43 -3.09 -0.35 3.51
CA ALA A 43 -4.22 0.58 3.47
C ALA A 43 -3.90 1.82 2.64
N HIS A 44 -2.70 2.38 2.76
CA HIS A 44 -2.24 3.53 1.97
C HIS A 44 -2.25 3.22 0.46
N PHE A 45 -1.69 2.09 0.02
CA PHE A 45 -1.67 1.75 -1.41
C PHE A 45 -3.05 1.32 -1.94
N ARG A 46 -3.85 0.59 -1.15
CA ARG A 46 -5.23 0.25 -1.53
C ARG A 46 -6.12 1.49 -1.62
N GLY A 47 -5.99 2.42 -0.69
CA GLY A 47 -6.69 3.70 -0.72
C GLY A 47 -6.45 4.47 -2.02
N ARG A 48 -5.21 4.46 -2.53
CA ARG A 48 -4.91 5.03 -3.86
C ARG A 48 -5.63 4.33 -5.00
N GLN A 49 -5.67 3.00 -4.98
CA GLN A 49 -6.40 2.24 -6.01
C GLN A 49 -7.91 2.54 -5.98
N TYR A 50 -8.50 2.62 -4.79
CA TYR A 50 -9.92 2.96 -4.64
C TYR A 50 -10.22 4.36 -5.13
N VAL A 51 -9.43 5.36 -4.74
CA VAL A 51 -9.62 6.73 -5.22
C VAL A 51 -9.43 6.80 -6.72
N ALA A 52 -8.41 6.17 -7.29
CA ALA A 52 -8.20 6.15 -8.74
C ALA A 52 -9.39 5.50 -9.48
N ALA A 53 -9.97 4.44 -8.92
CA ALA A 53 -11.18 3.83 -9.49
C ALA A 53 -12.40 4.75 -9.38
N THR A 54 -12.61 5.41 -8.25
CA THR A 54 -13.74 6.32 -8.02
C THR A 54 -13.64 7.58 -8.85
N LEU A 55 -12.43 8.13 -9.04
CA LEU A 55 -12.22 9.33 -9.86
C LEU A 55 -12.60 9.11 -11.33
N LYS A 56 -12.55 7.88 -11.84
CA LYS A 56 -13.01 7.55 -13.19
C LYS A 56 -14.52 7.68 -13.38
N LEU A 57 -15.30 7.73 -12.29
CA LEU A 57 -16.74 7.95 -12.34
C LEU A 57 -17.10 9.42 -12.49
N LEU A 58 -16.13 10.33 -12.30
CA LEU A 58 -16.35 11.76 -12.47
C LEU A 58 -16.31 12.11 -13.96
N SER A 59 -17.20 13.01 -14.37
CA SER A 59 -17.23 13.55 -15.74
C SER A 59 -16.01 14.41 -16.07
N HIS A 60 -15.37 15.01 -15.06
CA HIS A 60 -14.15 15.80 -15.21
C HIS A 60 -13.15 15.40 -14.14
N MET A 61 -11.88 15.26 -14.53
CA MET A 61 -10.83 14.88 -13.60
C MET A 61 -10.45 16.08 -12.70
N PRO A 62 -10.37 15.90 -11.37
CA PRO A 62 -9.98 16.98 -10.49
C PRO A 62 -8.52 17.39 -10.68
N GLU A 63 -8.19 18.59 -10.20
CA GLU A 63 -6.80 19.06 -10.17
C GLU A 63 -5.88 18.08 -9.41
N PRO A 64 -4.64 17.86 -9.86
CA PRO A 64 -3.72 16.90 -9.25
C PRO A 64 -3.52 17.10 -7.75
N ILE A 65 -3.46 18.36 -7.29
CA ILE A 65 -3.30 18.70 -5.87
C ILE A 65 -4.48 18.18 -5.03
N LEU A 66 -5.70 18.25 -5.55
CA LEU A 66 -6.89 17.76 -4.87
C LEU A 66 -6.91 16.23 -4.85
N ILE A 67 -6.45 15.59 -5.93
CA ILE A 67 -6.30 14.13 -5.99
C ILE A 67 -5.31 13.65 -4.91
N GLU A 68 -4.17 14.31 -4.75
CA GLU A 68 -3.19 13.99 -3.70
C GLU A 68 -3.76 14.15 -2.29
N GLN A 69 -4.52 15.22 -2.05
CA GLN A 69 -5.21 15.44 -0.78
C GLN A 69 -6.25 14.36 -0.49
N ILE A 70 -7.04 13.96 -1.49
CA ILE A 70 -8.02 12.87 -1.37
C ILE A 70 -7.30 11.56 -1.04
N PHE A 71 -6.20 11.25 -1.73
CA PHE A 71 -5.38 10.07 -1.43
C PHE A 71 -4.87 10.10 0.01
N ALA A 72 -4.29 11.22 0.46
CA ALA A 72 -3.78 11.35 1.82
C ALA A 72 -4.89 11.16 2.85
N LYS A 73 -6.07 11.75 2.62
CA LYS A 73 -7.22 11.63 3.53
C LYS A 73 -7.75 10.20 3.61
N ILE A 74 -7.93 9.53 2.47
CA ILE A 74 -8.43 8.15 2.45
C ILE A 74 -7.42 7.18 3.03
N ALA A 75 -6.12 7.40 2.77
CA ALA A 75 -5.07 6.64 3.44
C ALA A 75 -5.13 6.81 4.97
N GLN A 76 -5.36 8.04 5.48
CA GLN A 76 -5.55 8.27 6.91
C GLN A 76 -6.77 7.54 7.49
N LEU A 77 -7.91 7.53 6.78
CA LEU A 77 -9.12 6.84 7.24
C LEU A 77 -8.93 5.32 7.33
N GLY A 78 -8.16 4.74 6.42
CA GLY A 78 -7.89 3.29 6.39
C GLY A 78 -6.77 2.84 7.34
N ARG A 79 -6.09 3.75 8.04
CA ARG A 79 -5.00 3.40 8.95
C ARG A 79 -5.53 2.68 10.17
N MET A 80 -4.83 1.62 10.57
CA MET A 80 -5.13 0.87 11.79
C MET A 80 -4.38 1.45 12.98
N ASN A 81 -3.17 1.97 12.75
CA ASN A 81 -2.42 2.71 13.77
C ASN A 81 -2.55 4.20 13.47
N ALA A 82 -3.71 4.75 13.79
CA ALA A 82 -3.91 6.19 13.89
C ALA A 82 -3.17 6.68 15.15
N LEU A 83 -2.43 7.79 15.01
CA LEU A 83 -1.90 8.52 16.17
C LEU A 83 -3.07 9.12 16.96
#